data_AF-A0AAD5UDK7-F1
#
_entry.id   AF-A0AAD5UDK7-F1
#
_cell.length_a   1.000
_cell.length_b   1.000
_cell.length_c   1.000
_cell.angle_alpha   90.00
_cell.angle_beta   90.00
_cell.angle_gamma   90.00
#
_symmetry.space_group_name_H-M   'P 1'
#
loop_
_entity.id
_entity.type
_entity.pdbx_description
1 polymer ?
#
loop_
_entity_poly.entity_id
_entity_poly.type
_entity_poly.pdbx_seq_one_letter_code
_entity_poly.pdbx_strand_id
1 'polypeptide(L)'
;MTVPEISQQEIQTDLPMKDKVTKESQEVVDNSAPENTVEQEDEDNSVDQTHQEMINSMTLNDAYILIQEGTQALALGIYDDAAEKLAIAVEVQVKHLGQYALEVAPTFYLYGKALLAVGAQKNSVLGEKADQSVQEQTINNPNFSFQGDEEDLEDDEGKVLDEIELPPADDLELAWENLDVARLILSSQTDEKSIHQLAEVHLSLGDVSLESENFEQATKDYETALALKKEHFANNHRELAEAHFKLALSFEYSEMNEEACEQVNLAMEALHKRIEELLPPSSKGKEPLSKEIEKEVNEIQGFLADLDLKLVDLNTLIEKETEGEQIVTAKAPAQDISSLVKKRKTEDTAQDSKKIKK
;
A
#
# COMPACT_ATOMS: atom_id res chain seq x y z
N MET A 1 -7.24 51.25 28.50
CA MET A 1 -8.60 50.70 28.38
C MET A 1 -8.47 49.19 28.56
N THR A 2 -8.38 48.74 29.83
CA THR A 2 -9.48 48.28 30.70
C THR A 2 -9.94 46.87 30.37
N VAL A 3 -9.34 45.92 31.10
CA VAL A 3 -9.83 44.58 31.40
C VAL A 3 -11.18 44.68 32.11
N PRO A 4 -12.13 43.76 31.90
CA PRO A 4 -13.16 43.50 32.88
C PRO A 4 -12.95 42.14 33.58
N GLU A 5 -13.17 42.21 34.88
CA GLU A 5 -12.94 41.24 35.93
C GLU A 5 -14.31 40.73 36.44
N ILE A 6 -14.40 39.41 36.68
CA ILE A 6 -15.25 38.64 37.63
C ILE A 6 -16.78 38.82 37.63
N SER A 7 -17.50 37.70 37.57
CA SER A 7 -18.59 37.42 38.53
C SER A 7 -18.78 35.91 38.72
N GLN A 8 -18.39 35.42 39.90
CA GLN A 8 -18.82 34.14 40.45
C GLN A 8 -20.19 34.34 41.10
N GLN A 9 -21.13 33.41 40.88
CA GLN A 9 -22.26 33.22 41.78
C GLN A 9 -22.43 31.75 42.11
N GLU A 10 -22.24 31.48 43.40
CA GLU A 10 -22.57 30.26 44.14
C GLU A 10 -24.07 29.98 44.06
N ILE A 11 -24.44 28.72 43.86
CA ILE A 11 -25.73 28.21 44.36
C ILE A 11 -25.44 26.96 45.18
N GLN A 12 -25.58 27.17 46.48
CA GLN A 12 -25.62 26.18 47.54
C GLN A 12 -27.09 25.85 47.80
N THR A 13 -27.45 24.56 47.75
CA THR A 13 -28.62 24.06 48.49
C THR A 13 -28.36 22.66 49.04
N ASP A 14 -28.22 22.66 50.35
CA ASP A 14 -28.36 21.64 51.38
C ASP A 14 -28.94 20.24 51.06
N LEU A 15 -28.23 19.25 51.63
CA LEU A 15 -28.68 17.93 52.10
C LEU A 15 -29.82 18.04 53.16
N PRO A 16 -30.55 16.94 53.46
CA PRO A 16 -30.10 16.10 54.58
C PRO A 16 -30.22 14.58 54.38
N MET A 17 -29.29 13.91 55.06
CA MET A 17 -29.12 12.49 55.34
C MET A 17 -30.36 11.75 55.89
N LYS A 18 -30.40 10.41 55.75
CA LYS A 18 -30.11 9.46 56.86
C LYS A 18 -30.25 7.98 56.50
N ASP A 19 -29.18 7.24 56.85
CA ASP A 19 -29.11 5.96 57.57
C ASP A 19 -29.92 4.74 57.08
N LYS A 20 -29.22 3.67 56.67
CA LYS A 20 -28.98 2.51 57.56
C LYS A 20 -28.07 1.44 56.94
N VAL A 21 -27.01 1.14 57.68
CA VAL A 21 -26.21 -0.09 57.62
C VAL A 21 -26.98 -1.21 58.32
N THR A 22 -27.01 -2.41 57.72
CA THR A 22 -27.14 -3.68 58.46
C THR A 22 -26.40 -4.80 57.72
N LYS A 23 -25.76 -5.66 58.50
CA LYS A 23 -24.84 -6.75 58.16
C LYS A 23 -25.36 -8.01 58.88
N GLU A 24 -25.52 -9.14 58.19
CA GLU A 24 -25.63 -10.53 58.71
C GLU A 24 -25.79 -11.46 57.47
N SER A 25 -24.87 -12.37 57.10
CA SER A 25 -24.41 -13.65 57.69
C SER A 25 -25.12 -14.88 57.06
N GLN A 26 -24.34 -15.73 56.36
CA GLN A 26 -24.38 -17.21 56.12
C GLN A 26 -25.75 -17.94 56.01
N GLU A 27 -26.01 -18.91 55.12
CA GLU A 27 -25.36 -20.23 55.01
C GLU A 27 -25.87 -21.07 53.78
N VAL A 28 -24.95 -21.79 53.14
CA VAL A 28 -24.95 -23.05 52.33
C VAL A 28 -26.26 -23.78 51.98
N VAL A 29 -26.48 -24.17 50.70
CA VAL A 29 -26.70 -25.57 50.22
C VAL A 29 -26.37 -25.72 48.71
N ASP A 30 -25.47 -26.67 48.48
CA ASP A 30 -25.05 -27.42 47.28
C ASP A 30 -26.16 -27.78 46.26
N ASN A 31 -25.85 -27.66 44.95
CA ASN A 31 -26.25 -28.71 43.99
C ASN A 31 -25.39 -28.68 42.72
N SER A 32 -24.75 -29.81 42.47
CA SER A 32 -23.83 -30.11 41.37
C SER A 32 -24.57 -30.37 40.04
N ALA A 33 -24.03 -29.86 38.94
CA ALA A 33 -24.02 -30.49 37.62
C ALA A 33 -22.86 -29.90 36.81
N PRO A 34 -21.99 -30.72 36.17
CA PRO A 34 -20.93 -30.21 35.32
C PRO A 34 -21.49 -30.01 33.91
N GLU A 35 -21.62 -28.77 33.47
CA GLU A 35 -21.70 -28.48 32.04
C GLU A 35 -20.28 -28.32 31.51
N ASN A 36 -20.00 -29.16 30.51
CA ASN A 36 -18.82 -29.11 29.68
C ASN A 36 -18.83 -27.84 28.81
N THR A 37 -17.69 -27.50 28.22
CA THR A 37 -17.42 -26.37 27.29
C THR A 37 -17.37 -24.96 27.89
N VAL A 38 -16.17 -24.52 28.29
CA VAL A 38 -15.37 -23.41 27.67
C VAL A 38 -13.93 -23.58 28.17
N GLU A 39 -13.02 -24.11 27.34
CA GLU A 39 -11.57 -24.13 27.62
C GLU A 39 -10.79 -23.28 26.57
N GLN A 40 -11.48 -22.43 25.79
CA GLN A 40 -10.84 -21.59 24.77
C GLN A 40 -10.66 -20.12 25.19
N GLU A 41 -11.08 -19.71 26.40
CA GLU A 41 -10.95 -18.32 26.86
C GLU A 41 -9.76 -18.08 27.83
N ASP A 42 -9.16 -19.14 28.38
CA ASP A 42 -8.06 -19.02 29.36
C ASP A 42 -6.65 -19.03 28.74
N GLU A 43 -6.46 -19.63 27.56
CA GLU A 43 -5.14 -19.65 26.88
C GLU A 43 -4.80 -18.29 26.24
N ASP A 44 -5.76 -17.66 25.56
CA ASP A 44 -5.58 -16.38 24.84
C ASP A 44 -5.17 -15.23 25.79
N ASN A 45 -5.77 -15.19 26.98
CA ASN A 45 -5.46 -14.20 28.02
C ASN A 45 -4.11 -14.46 28.72
N SER A 46 -3.57 -15.68 28.62
CA SER A 46 -2.25 -16.03 29.18
C SER A 46 -1.11 -15.64 28.24
N VAL A 47 -1.31 -15.78 26.93
CA VAL A 47 -0.33 -15.43 25.89
C VAL A 47 -0.14 -13.90 25.82
N ASP A 48 -1.24 -13.14 25.80
CA ASP A 48 -1.20 -11.68 25.82
C ASP A 48 -0.50 -11.13 27.07
N GLN A 49 -0.72 -11.75 28.24
CA GLN A 49 0.00 -11.38 29.47
C GLN A 49 1.51 -11.66 29.36
N THR A 50 1.91 -12.80 28.80
CA THR A 50 3.34 -13.12 28.61
C THR A 50 4.03 -12.21 27.60
N HIS A 51 3.35 -11.86 26.49
CA HIS A 51 3.85 -10.92 25.49
C HIS A 51 4.04 -9.54 26.10
N GLN A 52 3.02 -9.06 26.81
CA GLN A 52 3.07 -7.76 27.46
C GLN A 52 4.15 -7.70 28.55
N GLU A 53 4.39 -8.78 29.30
CA GLU A 53 5.51 -8.90 30.24
C GLU A 53 6.88 -8.89 29.55
N MET A 54 7.02 -9.57 28.40
CA MET A 54 8.23 -9.57 27.58
C MET A 54 8.55 -8.14 27.13
N ILE A 55 7.63 -7.49 26.41
CA ILE A 55 7.74 -6.08 26.00
C ILE A 55 8.02 -5.19 27.21
N ASN A 56 7.45 -5.54 28.36
CA ASN A 56 7.64 -4.74 29.56
C ASN A 56 9.07 -4.75 30.09
N SER A 57 9.79 -5.86 29.89
CA SER A 57 11.18 -6.04 30.31
C SER A 57 12.21 -5.48 29.33
N MET A 58 11.82 -5.27 28.08
CA MET A 58 12.72 -4.85 27.00
C MET A 58 13.13 -3.38 27.07
N THR A 59 14.32 -3.10 26.58
CA THR A 59 14.94 -1.77 26.51
C THR A 59 14.98 -1.26 25.06
N LEU A 60 15.27 0.04 24.90
CA LEU A 60 15.51 0.62 23.57
C LEU A 60 16.69 -0.01 22.83
N ASN A 61 17.66 -0.59 23.55
CA ASN A 61 18.77 -1.30 22.92
C ASN A 61 18.29 -2.62 22.30
N ASP A 62 17.36 -3.31 22.96
CA ASP A 62 16.78 -4.54 22.44
C ASP A 62 15.94 -4.24 21.17
N ALA A 63 15.18 -3.15 21.19
CA ALA A 63 14.48 -2.67 19.99
C ALA A 63 15.45 -2.36 18.84
N TYR A 64 16.60 -1.74 19.12
CA TYR A 64 17.60 -1.46 18.08
C TYR A 64 18.15 -2.75 17.45
N ILE A 65 18.42 -3.78 18.24
CA ILE A 65 18.87 -5.08 17.74
C ILE A 65 17.80 -5.71 16.85
N LEU A 66 16.54 -5.74 17.31
CA LEU A 66 15.42 -6.26 16.53
C LEU A 66 15.22 -5.53 15.20
N ILE A 67 15.44 -4.20 15.18
CA ILE A 67 15.39 -3.43 13.93
C ILE A 67 16.48 -3.87 12.97
N GLN A 68 17.71 -4.11 13.43
CA GLN A 68 18.79 -4.58 12.56
C GLN A 68 18.48 -5.97 12.02
N GLU A 69 18.09 -6.90 12.88
CA GLU A 69 17.74 -8.27 12.48
C GLU A 69 16.52 -8.30 11.54
N GLY A 70 15.47 -7.53 11.84
CA GLY A 70 14.29 -7.42 10.96
C GLY A 70 14.60 -6.76 9.62
N THR A 71 15.49 -5.77 9.59
CA THR A 71 15.97 -5.16 8.33
C THR A 71 16.80 -6.14 7.50
N GLN A 72 17.62 -6.98 8.16
CA GLN A 72 18.35 -8.05 7.49
C GLN A 72 17.39 -9.11 6.93
N ALA A 73 16.39 -9.53 7.70
CA ALA A 73 15.37 -10.47 7.24
C ALA A 73 14.59 -9.93 6.03
N LEU A 74 14.25 -8.63 6.01
CA LEU A 74 13.68 -7.94 4.85
C LEU A 74 14.58 -8.07 3.61
N ALA A 75 15.89 -7.84 3.76
CA ALA A 75 16.85 -7.94 2.67
C ALA A 75 16.99 -9.38 2.14
N LEU A 76 16.89 -10.38 3.03
CA LEU A 76 16.93 -11.80 2.68
C LEU A 76 15.62 -12.35 2.11
N GLY A 77 14.55 -11.54 2.06
CA GLY A 77 13.24 -11.99 1.56
C GLY A 77 12.44 -12.83 2.57
N ILE A 78 12.85 -12.86 3.83
CA ILE A 78 12.20 -13.62 4.91
C ILE A 78 11.19 -12.69 5.60
N TYR A 79 10.08 -12.42 4.93
CA TYR A 79 9.18 -11.33 5.30
C TYR A 79 8.39 -11.58 6.58
N ASP A 80 8.00 -12.82 6.88
CA ASP A 80 7.30 -13.16 8.13
C ASP A 80 8.19 -12.87 9.35
N ASP A 81 9.45 -13.33 9.31
CA ASP A 81 10.43 -13.11 10.37
C ASP A 81 10.77 -11.62 10.55
N ALA A 82 10.86 -10.89 9.43
CA ALA A 82 11.01 -9.44 9.48
C ALA A 82 9.81 -8.75 10.14
N ALA A 83 8.58 -9.15 9.78
CA ALA A 83 7.37 -8.58 10.31
C ALA A 83 7.28 -8.80 11.84
N GLU A 84 7.56 -10.01 12.31
CA GLU A 84 7.55 -10.35 13.74
C GLU A 84 8.56 -9.50 14.53
N LYS A 85 9.82 -9.47 14.10
CA LYS A 85 10.88 -8.69 14.77
C LYS A 85 10.58 -7.19 14.79
N LEU A 86 10.09 -6.66 13.67
CA LEU A 86 9.77 -5.24 13.53
C LEU A 86 8.51 -4.86 14.32
N ALA A 87 7.52 -5.74 14.43
CA ALA A 87 6.34 -5.53 15.28
C ALA A 87 6.75 -5.33 16.75
N ILE A 88 7.56 -6.25 17.28
CA ILE A 88 8.09 -6.17 18.65
C ILE A 88 8.92 -4.88 18.82
N ALA A 89 9.76 -4.54 17.84
CA ALA A 89 10.56 -3.33 17.90
C ALA A 89 9.71 -2.05 17.95
N VAL A 90 8.65 -1.96 17.16
CA VAL A 90 7.68 -0.85 17.19
C VAL A 90 7.07 -0.77 18.59
N GLU A 91 6.54 -1.85 19.14
CA GLU A 91 5.90 -1.83 20.46
C GLU A 91 6.85 -1.36 21.58
N VAL A 92 8.09 -1.86 21.58
CA VAL A 92 9.11 -1.43 22.55
C VAL A 92 9.43 0.06 22.37
N GLN A 93 9.61 0.55 21.14
CA GLN A 93 9.86 1.97 20.88
C GLN A 93 8.68 2.85 21.28
N VAL A 94 7.45 2.48 20.91
CA VAL A 94 6.21 3.20 21.25
C VAL A 94 6.07 3.30 22.77
N LYS A 95 6.38 2.23 23.51
CA LYS A 95 6.35 2.23 24.97
C LYS A 95 7.33 3.25 25.58
N HIS A 96 8.56 3.30 25.08
CA HIS A 96 9.63 4.11 25.69
C HIS A 96 9.67 5.56 25.18
N LEU A 97 9.28 5.80 23.93
CA LEU A 97 9.40 7.10 23.23
C LEU A 97 8.04 7.76 22.98
N GLY A 98 6.96 6.97 22.92
CA GLY A 98 5.63 7.41 22.53
C GLY A 98 5.33 7.14 21.05
N GLN A 99 4.06 6.87 20.74
CA GLN A 99 3.60 6.45 19.41
C GLN A 99 3.96 7.43 18.29
N TYR A 100 3.94 8.73 18.57
CA TYR A 100 4.13 9.78 17.57
C TYR A 100 5.52 10.45 17.64
N ALA A 101 6.50 9.80 18.28
CA ALA A 101 7.86 10.29 18.29
C ALA A 101 8.53 10.08 16.93
N LEU A 102 9.33 11.06 16.49
CA LEU A 102 9.95 11.06 15.16
C LEU A 102 10.87 9.85 14.95
N GLU A 103 11.54 9.41 16.02
CA GLU A 103 12.45 8.28 16.04
C GLU A 103 11.77 6.93 15.77
N VAL A 104 10.44 6.84 15.92
CA VAL A 104 9.67 5.61 15.73
C VAL A 104 9.20 5.45 14.29
N ALA A 105 9.06 6.56 13.55
CA ALA A 105 8.55 6.54 12.17
C ALA A 105 9.32 5.61 11.22
N PRO A 106 10.67 5.52 11.26
CA PRO A 106 11.40 4.58 10.42
C PRO A 106 11.05 3.11 10.70
N THR A 107 10.78 2.77 11.96
CA THR A 107 10.43 1.41 12.36
C THR A 107 9.02 1.04 11.92
N PHE A 108 8.06 1.96 12.08
CA PHE A 108 6.72 1.82 11.51
C PHE A 108 6.75 1.59 10.00
N TYR A 109 7.59 2.37 9.29
CA TYR A 109 7.78 2.21 7.85
C TYR A 109 8.34 0.84 7.47
N LEU A 110 9.40 0.37 8.15
CA LEU A 110 9.99 -0.95 7.90
C LEU A 110 9.00 -2.08 8.20
N TYR A 111 8.26 -1.99 9.30
CA TYR A 111 7.25 -2.97 9.64
C TYR A 111 6.14 -3.03 8.59
N GLY A 112 5.61 -1.88 8.18
CA GLY A 112 4.63 -1.79 7.11
C GLY A 112 5.12 -2.36 5.78
N LYS A 113 6.41 -2.18 5.44
CA LYS A 113 7.02 -2.82 4.27
C LYS A 113 7.12 -4.33 4.38
N ALA A 114 7.44 -4.87 5.55
CA ALA A 114 7.47 -6.31 5.76
C ALA A 114 6.09 -6.93 5.55
N LEU A 115 5.06 -6.32 6.15
CA LEU A 115 3.67 -6.75 6.01
C LEU A 115 3.15 -6.66 4.57
N LEU A 116 3.47 -5.57 3.85
CA LEU A 116 3.16 -5.46 2.43
C LEU A 116 3.77 -6.62 1.63
N ALA A 117 5.03 -6.96 1.91
CA ALA A 117 5.71 -8.05 1.22
C ALA A 117 5.11 -9.43 1.55
N VAL A 118 4.70 -9.66 2.80
CA VAL A 118 3.93 -10.86 3.22
C VAL A 118 2.60 -10.93 2.46
N GLY A 119 1.83 -9.84 2.44
CA GLY A 119 0.55 -9.77 1.74
C GLY A 119 0.68 -10.05 0.25
N ALA A 120 1.66 -9.42 -0.41
CA ALA A 120 1.95 -9.66 -1.83
C ALA A 120 2.34 -11.11 -2.13
N GLN A 121 3.15 -11.76 -1.27
CA GLN A 121 3.46 -13.19 -1.44
C GLN A 121 2.22 -14.08 -1.32
N LYS A 122 1.34 -13.80 -0.36
CA LYS A 122 0.09 -14.55 -0.15
C LYS A 122 -0.84 -14.43 -1.36
N ASN A 123 -1.01 -13.21 -1.89
CA ASN A 123 -1.83 -12.95 -3.07
C ASN A 123 -1.26 -13.58 -4.35
N SER A 124 0.06 -13.52 -4.57
CA SER A 124 0.72 -14.13 -5.73
C SER A 124 0.52 -15.66 -5.76
N VAL A 125 0.67 -16.34 -4.62
CA VAL A 125 0.49 -17.80 -4.49
C VAL A 125 -0.97 -18.22 -4.70
N LEU A 126 -1.92 -17.35 -4.38
CA LEU A 126 -3.35 -17.58 -4.64
C LEU A 126 -3.69 -17.36 -6.13
N GLY A 127 -3.06 -16.38 -6.79
CA GLY A 127 -3.20 -16.10 -8.22
C GLY A 127 -2.76 -17.25 -9.12
N GLU A 128 -1.61 -17.88 -8.83
CA GLU A 128 -1.13 -19.04 -9.62
C GLU A 128 -2.06 -20.26 -9.56
N LYS A 129 -2.86 -20.40 -8.50
CA LYS A 129 -3.82 -21.51 -8.37
C LYS A 129 -5.17 -21.22 -9.03
N ALA A 130 -5.44 -19.96 -9.38
CA ALA A 130 -6.73 -19.52 -9.90
C ALA A 130 -6.78 -19.43 -11.44
N ASP A 131 -5.65 -19.35 -12.15
CA ASP A 131 -5.66 -19.16 -13.60
C ASP A 131 -4.71 -20.09 -14.39
N GLN A 132 -5.27 -21.18 -14.93
CA GLN A 132 -4.65 -21.96 -16.00
C GLN A 132 -5.29 -21.68 -17.37
N SER A 133 -5.85 -20.48 -17.60
CA SER A 133 -6.56 -20.21 -18.86
C SER A 133 -6.30 -18.90 -19.58
N VAL A 134 -5.34 -18.06 -19.16
CA VAL A 134 -4.81 -16.98 -20.01
C VAL A 134 -3.30 -16.88 -19.83
N GLN A 135 -2.54 -17.04 -20.93
CA GLN A 135 -1.12 -16.67 -20.96
C GLN A 135 -1.03 -15.15 -20.98
N GLU A 136 -1.04 -14.53 -19.81
CA GLU A 136 -0.58 -13.17 -19.61
C GLU A 136 0.85 -13.27 -19.08
N GLN A 137 1.83 -13.04 -19.95
CA GLN A 137 3.18 -12.71 -19.51
C GLN A 137 3.15 -11.25 -19.09
N THR A 138 2.48 -10.95 -17.98
CA THR A 138 2.69 -9.69 -17.29
C THR A 138 4.15 -9.67 -16.84
N ILE A 139 4.83 -8.56 -17.13
CA ILE A 139 6.19 -8.32 -16.65
C ILE A 139 6.07 -8.25 -15.13
N ASN A 140 6.26 -9.39 -14.46
CA ASN A 140 6.26 -9.53 -13.01
C ASN A 140 7.14 -8.42 -12.45
N ASN A 141 6.50 -7.54 -11.68
CA ASN A 141 7.02 -6.38 -10.98
C ASN A 141 8.57 -6.42 -10.88
N PRO A 142 9.31 -5.88 -11.87
CA PRO A 142 10.75 -5.81 -11.75
C PRO A 142 10.96 -4.90 -10.56
N ASN A 143 11.52 -5.45 -9.47
CA ASN A 143 11.73 -4.72 -8.22
C ASN A 143 12.60 -3.50 -8.55
N PHE A 144 11.95 -2.38 -8.86
CA PHE A 144 12.57 -1.14 -9.34
C PHE A 144 13.09 -0.35 -8.14
N SER A 145 13.77 -1.03 -7.21
CA SER A 145 14.40 -0.40 -6.06
C SER A 145 15.86 -0.10 -6.42
N PHE A 146 16.35 1.13 -6.16
CA PHE A 146 17.78 1.40 -6.39
C PHE A 146 18.68 0.59 -5.50
N GLN A 147 18.23 0.26 -4.30
CA GLN A 147 19.13 0.00 -3.19
C GLN A 147 20.00 -1.23 -3.43
N GLY A 148 21.18 -0.99 -4.00
CA GLY A 148 22.33 -1.85 -3.95
C GLY A 148 22.95 -1.72 -2.58
N ASP A 149 22.90 -2.79 -1.81
CA ASP A 149 24.08 -3.49 -1.32
C ASP A 149 23.61 -4.81 -0.70
N GLU A 150 23.91 -5.89 -1.39
CA GLU A 150 23.85 -7.26 -0.88
C GLU A 150 25.22 -7.50 -0.22
N GLU A 151 25.38 -7.06 1.03
CA GLU A 151 26.54 -7.43 1.84
C GLU A 151 26.37 -8.87 2.35
N ASP A 152 27.29 -9.73 1.94
CA ASP A 152 27.51 -11.09 2.44
C ASP A 152 27.95 -11.00 3.91
N LEU A 153 27.00 -11.13 4.84
CA LEU A 153 27.27 -11.14 6.28
C LEU A 153 27.08 -12.55 6.84
N GLU A 154 28.18 -13.05 7.40
CA GLU A 154 28.29 -14.34 8.08
C GLU A 154 27.24 -14.48 9.20
N ASP A 155 26.58 -15.65 9.24
CA ASP A 155 25.62 -16.06 10.28
C ASP A 155 26.16 -15.80 11.69
N ASP A 156 25.52 -14.88 12.44
CA ASP A 156 25.57 -14.86 13.90
C ASP A 156 24.29 -15.51 14.43
N GLU A 157 24.44 -16.54 15.25
CA GLU A 157 23.32 -17.31 15.82
C GLU A 157 22.51 -16.42 16.78
N GLY A 158 21.51 -15.73 16.24
CA GLY A 158 20.51 -14.97 16.97
C GLY A 158 19.67 -15.89 17.86
N LYS A 159 19.40 -15.45 19.09
CA LYS A 159 18.43 -16.10 19.98
C LYS A 159 17.08 -16.15 19.28
N VAL A 160 16.57 -17.36 19.11
CA VAL A 160 15.17 -17.61 18.74
C VAL A 160 14.29 -16.96 19.81
N LEU A 161 13.62 -15.85 19.46
CA LEU A 161 12.43 -15.44 20.20
C LEU A 161 11.37 -16.49 19.89
N ASP A 162 10.72 -16.99 20.93
CA ASP A 162 9.59 -17.91 20.76
C ASP A 162 8.54 -17.23 19.86
N GLU A 163 8.10 -17.94 18.83
CA GLU A 163 7.15 -17.54 17.78
C GLU A 163 5.92 -16.83 18.41
N ILE A 164 5.87 -15.50 18.31
CA ILE A 164 4.71 -14.71 18.75
C ILE A 164 3.71 -14.71 17.61
N GLU A 165 2.69 -15.57 17.72
CA GLU A 165 1.58 -15.63 16.77
C GLU A 165 0.71 -14.37 16.94
N LEU A 166 0.96 -13.35 16.12
CA LEU A 166 0.13 -12.15 16.04
C LEU A 166 -1.25 -12.52 15.46
N PRO A 167 -2.35 -11.89 15.93
CA PRO A 167 -3.69 -12.18 15.46
C PRO A 167 -3.80 -11.96 13.93
N PRO A 168 -4.63 -12.74 13.22
CA PRO A 168 -4.77 -12.63 11.77
C PRO A 168 -5.52 -11.35 11.40
N ALA A 169 -4.81 -10.23 11.38
CA ALA A 169 -5.20 -9.07 10.59
C ALA A 169 -4.91 -9.37 9.11
N ASP A 170 -5.65 -8.74 8.20
CA ASP A 170 -5.24 -8.70 6.80
C ASP A 170 -3.89 -7.98 6.75
N ASP A 171 -2.82 -8.66 6.29
CA ASP A 171 -1.46 -8.12 6.33
C ASP A 171 -1.38 -6.79 5.58
N LEU A 172 -2.21 -6.59 4.54
CA LEU A 172 -2.29 -5.35 3.78
C LEU A 172 -2.95 -4.21 4.56
N GLU A 173 -3.98 -4.51 5.35
CA GLU A 173 -4.62 -3.52 6.24
C GLU A 173 -3.63 -3.09 7.33
N LEU A 174 -2.94 -4.05 7.95
CA LEU A 174 -1.94 -3.76 8.96
C LEU A 174 -0.72 -3.01 8.37
N ALA A 175 -0.33 -3.34 7.13
CA ALA A 175 0.70 -2.58 6.41
C ALA A 175 0.27 -1.13 6.23
N TRP A 176 -0.96 -0.88 5.78
CA TRP A 176 -1.51 0.46 5.62
C TRP A 176 -1.52 1.24 6.93
N GLU A 177 -1.98 0.64 8.02
CA GLU A 177 -2.05 1.30 9.34
C GLU A 177 -0.66 1.76 9.81
N ASN A 178 0.34 0.87 9.72
CA ASN A 178 1.71 1.20 10.14
C ASN A 178 2.35 2.26 9.24
N LEU A 179 2.13 2.17 7.92
CA LEU A 179 2.60 3.17 6.96
C LEU A 179 1.91 4.53 7.17
N ASP A 180 0.62 4.55 7.50
CA ASP A 180 -0.12 5.80 7.77
C ASP A 180 0.35 6.47 9.07
N VAL A 181 0.68 5.70 10.10
CA VAL A 181 1.31 6.25 11.31
C VAL A 181 2.67 6.87 10.98
N ALA A 182 3.51 6.18 10.19
CA ALA A 182 4.78 6.75 9.72
C ALA A 182 4.58 8.05 8.93
N ARG A 183 3.61 8.06 8.00
CA ARG A 183 3.23 9.23 7.20
C ARG A 183 2.82 10.40 8.09
N LEU A 184 1.97 10.14 9.09
CA LEU A 184 1.46 11.16 10.00
C LEU A 184 2.60 11.82 10.78
N ILE A 185 3.54 11.03 11.32
CA ILE A 185 4.69 11.54 12.08
C ILE A 185 5.59 12.40 11.17
N LEU A 186 5.86 11.94 9.96
CA LEU A 186 6.76 12.61 9.01
C LEU A 186 6.14 13.84 8.36
N SER A 187 4.82 13.88 8.17
CA SER A 187 4.11 15.02 7.53
C SER A 187 4.25 16.35 8.28
N SER A 188 4.59 16.29 9.57
CA SER A 188 4.81 17.46 10.41
C SER A 188 6.25 18.00 10.33
N GLN A 189 7.14 17.29 9.65
CA GLN A 189 8.56 17.64 9.54
C GLN A 189 8.85 18.44 8.27
N THR A 190 9.93 19.23 8.32
CA THR A 190 10.37 20.05 7.18
C THR A 190 11.83 19.81 6.81
N ASP A 191 12.50 18.86 7.48
CA ASP A 191 13.87 18.50 7.16
C ASP A 191 13.92 17.57 5.94
N GLU A 192 14.98 17.71 5.16
CA GLU A 192 15.17 16.98 3.90
C GLU A 192 15.11 15.46 4.11
N LYS A 193 15.65 14.95 5.22
CA LYS A 193 15.63 13.51 5.53
C LYS A 193 14.20 13.02 5.77
N SER A 194 13.42 13.71 6.60
CA SER A 194 12.02 13.33 6.85
C SER A 194 11.16 13.48 5.59
N ILE A 195 11.41 14.49 4.76
CA ILE A 195 10.71 14.66 3.47
C ILE A 195 11.02 13.51 2.52
N HIS A 196 12.28 13.09 2.45
CA HIS A 196 12.68 11.92 1.69
C HIS A 196 11.95 10.66 2.19
N GLN A 197 11.97 10.41 3.49
CA GLN A 197 11.26 9.28 4.10
C GLN A 197 9.75 9.35 3.86
N LEU A 198 9.15 10.55 3.89
CA LEU A 198 7.73 10.74 3.60
C LEU A 198 7.40 10.35 2.14
N ALA A 199 8.26 10.69 1.18
CA ALA A 199 8.08 10.27 -0.20
C ALA A 199 8.15 8.75 -0.34
N GLU A 200 9.07 8.08 0.34
CA GLU A 200 9.19 6.62 0.37
C GLU A 200 7.98 5.93 1.03
N VAL A 201 7.43 6.53 2.09
CA VAL A 201 6.18 6.08 2.71
C VAL A 201 5.00 6.19 1.73
N HIS A 202 4.89 7.30 0.99
CA HIS A 202 3.85 7.44 -0.04
C HIS A 202 4.00 6.41 -1.17
N LEU A 203 5.23 6.08 -1.60
CA LEU A 203 5.43 4.99 -2.55
C LEU A 203 4.93 3.66 -2.00
N SER A 204 5.21 3.35 -0.73
CA SER A 204 4.78 2.08 -0.12
C SER A 204 3.26 2.04 0.13
N LEU A 205 2.63 3.17 0.46
CA LEU A 205 1.15 3.27 0.54
C LEU A 205 0.49 3.08 -0.83
N GLY A 206 1.13 3.59 -1.88
CA GLY A 206 0.72 3.32 -3.26
C GLY A 206 0.81 1.84 -3.60
N ASP A 207 1.88 1.17 -3.19
CA ASP A 207 2.06 -0.28 -3.39
C ASP A 207 0.97 -1.09 -2.65
N VAL A 208 0.66 -0.76 -1.38
CA VAL A 208 -0.46 -1.39 -0.64
C VAL A 208 -1.79 -1.20 -1.36
N SER A 209 -2.05 0.02 -1.84
CA SER A 209 -3.28 0.33 -2.58
C SER A 209 -3.37 -0.43 -3.89
N LEU A 210 -2.23 -0.61 -4.59
CA LEU A 210 -2.16 -1.37 -5.83
C LEU A 210 -2.48 -2.85 -5.60
N GLU A 211 -1.88 -3.44 -4.55
CA GLU A 211 -2.10 -4.83 -4.15
C GLU A 211 -3.54 -5.08 -3.69
N SER A 212 -4.19 -4.05 -3.15
CA SER A 212 -5.61 -4.07 -2.75
C SER A 212 -6.57 -3.72 -3.90
N GLU A 213 -6.09 -3.65 -5.15
CA GLU A 213 -6.83 -3.25 -6.36
C GLU A 213 -7.49 -1.85 -6.29
N ASN A 214 -6.99 -0.97 -5.41
CA ASN A 214 -7.44 0.40 -5.26
C ASN A 214 -6.56 1.35 -6.09
N PHE A 215 -6.64 1.23 -7.41
CA PHE A 215 -5.75 1.93 -8.35
C PHE A 215 -5.88 3.47 -8.32
N GLU A 216 -7.08 3.99 -8.00
CA GLU A 216 -7.30 5.43 -7.85
C GLU A 216 -6.51 5.99 -6.67
N GLN A 217 -6.49 5.26 -5.53
CA GLN A 217 -5.72 5.67 -4.37
C GLN A 217 -4.22 5.48 -4.60
N ALA A 218 -3.82 4.37 -5.23
CA ALA A 218 -2.42 4.13 -5.60
C ALA A 218 -1.85 5.28 -6.45
N THR A 219 -2.61 5.73 -7.46
CA THR A 219 -2.24 6.85 -8.33
C THR A 219 -2.01 8.13 -7.51
N LYS A 220 -2.89 8.48 -6.58
CA LYS A 220 -2.76 9.69 -5.73
C LYS A 220 -1.52 9.63 -4.84
N ASP A 221 -1.24 8.48 -4.26
CA ASP A 221 -0.08 8.29 -3.39
C ASP A 221 1.23 8.37 -4.18
N TYR A 222 1.30 7.74 -5.36
CA TYR A 222 2.45 7.86 -6.27
C TYR A 222 2.65 9.29 -6.80
N GLU A 223 1.58 10.00 -7.17
CA GLU A 223 1.66 11.42 -7.57
C GLU A 223 2.22 12.29 -6.45
N THR A 224 1.80 12.04 -5.20
CA THR A 224 2.30 12.77 -4.03
C THR A 224 3.78 12.49 -3.80
N ALA A 225 4.21 11.22 -3.85
CA ALA A 225 5.62 10.86 -3.75
C ALA A 225 6.47 11.51 -4.86
N LEU A 226 5.97 11.47 -6.10
CA LEU A 226 6.65 12.05 -7.26
C LEU A 226 6.78 13.58 -7.12
N ALA A 227 5.76 14.26 -6.62
CA ALA A 227 5.80 15.70 -6.37
C ALA A 227 6.88 16.06 -5.34
N LEU A 228 6.94 15.32 -4.22
CA LEU A 228 7.97 15.50 -3.20
C LEU A 228 9.38 15.25 -3.77
N LYS A 229 9.56 14.16 -4.54
CA LYS A 229 10.83 13.84 -5.20
C LYS A 229 11.28 14.90 -6.20
N LYS A 230 10.35 15.46 -6.98
CA LYS A 230 10.64 16.55 -7.92
C LYS A 230 11.02 17.85 -7.23
N GLU A 231 10.37 18.18 -6.11
CA GLU A 231 10.62 19.43 -5.38
C GLU A 231 11.96 19.41 -4.62
N HIS A 232 12.27 18.29 -3.96
CA HIS A 232 13.40 18.21 -3.03
C HIS A 232 14.60 17.42 -3.55
N PHE A 233 14.39 16.49 -4.49
CA PHE A 233 15.39 15.52 -4.95
C PHE A 233 15.53 15.51 -6.48
N ALA A 234 15.41 16.67 -7.13
CA ALA A 234 15.38 16.80 -8.59
C ALA A 234 16.61 16.22 -9.33
N ASN A 235 17.76 16.13 -8.66
CA ASN A 235 18.99 15.55 -9.21
C ASN A 235 19.11 14.04 -8.94
N ASN A 236 18.19 13.44 -8.17
CA ASN A 236 18.18 12.01 -7.92
C ASN A 236 17.37 11.30 -9.01
N HIS A 237 18.04 11.12 -10.15
CA HIS A 237 17.38 10.65 -11.36
C HIS A 237 16.83 9.22 -11.28
N ARG A 238 17.39 8.33 -10.45
CA ARG A 238 16.85 6.96 -10.35
C ARG A 238 15.64 6.90 -9.42
N GLU A 239 15.60 7.70 -8.36
CA GLU A 239 14.38 7.83 -7.52
C GLU A 239 13.22 8.47 -8.27
N LEU A 240 13.51 9.43 -9.15
CA LEU A 240 12.51 9.98 -10.06
C LEU A 240 12.03 8.92 -11.06
N ALA A 241 12.94 8.12 -11.61
CA ALA A 241 12.58 7.03 -12.50
C ALA A 241 11.67 6.00 -11.81
N GLU A 242 11.94 5.67 -10.55
CA GLU A 242 11.13 4.74 -9.75
C GLU A 242 9.72 5.27 -9.54
N ALA A 243 9.59 6.51 -9.09
CA ALA A 243 8.29 7.10 -8.86
C ALA A 243 7.47 7.21 -10.16
N HIS A 244 8.12 7.53 -11.29
CA HIS A 244 7.48 7.51 -12.60
C HIS A 244 7.05 6.11 -13.02
N PHE A 245 7.88 5.09 -12.82
CA PHE A 245 7.54 3.71 -13.15
C PHE A 245 6.38 3.17 -12.30
N LYS A 246 6.37 3.44 -11.00
CA LYS A 246 5.27 3.04 -10.10
C LYS A 246 3.94 3.73 -10.47
N LEU A 247 3.98 5.01 -10.82
CA LEU A 247 2.82 5.73 -11.34
C LEU A 247 2.34 5.15 -12.69
N ALA A 248 3.27 4.73 -13.56
CA ALA A 248 2.91 4.04 -14.79
C ALA A 248 2.17 2.72 -14.54
N LEU A 249 2.59 1.96 -13.52
CA LEU A 249 1.91 0.72 -13.12
C LEU A 249 0.46 1.00 -12.71
N SER A 250 0.19 2.02 -11.89
CA SER A 250 -1.19 2.31 -11.47
C SER A 250 -2.08 2.72 -12.65
N PHE A 251 -1.55 3.44 -13.64
CA PHE A 251 -2.27 3.76 -14.86
C PHE A 251 -2.53 2.52 -15.73
N GLU A 252 -1.55 1.63 -15.87
CA GLU A 252 -1.69 0.37 -16.61
C GLU A 252 -2.81 -0.50 -16.02
N TYR A 253 -2.83 -0.70 -14.69
CA TYR A 253 -3.91 -1.43 -14.03
C TYR A 253 -5.28 -0.73 -14.12
N SER A 254 -5.28 0.59 -14.36
CA SER A 254 -6.50 1.36 -14.62
C SER A 254 -6.90 1.39 -16.09
N GLU A 255 -6.21 0.65 -16.97
CA GLU A 255 -6.37 0.67 -18.43
C GLU A 255 -6.15 2.06 -19.07
N MET A 256 -5.44 2.96 -18.36
CA MET A 256 -5.07 4.29 -18.82
C MET A 256 -3.74 4.23 -19.58
N ASN A 257 -3.75 3.54 -20.72
CA ASN A 257 -2.54 3.15 -21.45
C ASN A 257 -1.74 4.35 -22.00
N GLU A 258 -2.42 5.44 -22.40
CA GLU A 258 -1.76 6.67 -22.87
C GLU A 258 -0.96 7.34 -21.75
N GLU A 259 -1.58 7.50 -20.57
CA GLU A 259 -0.95 8.05 -19.38
C GLU A 259 0.19 7.15 -18.87
N ALA A 260 0.01 5.83 -18.90
CA ALA A 260 1.07 4.88 -18.57
C ALA A 260 2.29 5.05 -19.48
N CYS A 261 2.07 5.15 -20.80
CA CYS A 261 3.12 5.42 -21.78
C CYS A 261 3.88 6.72 -21.50
N GLU A 262 3.17 7.80 -21.13
CA GLU A 262 3.80 9.07 -20.77
C GLU A 262 4.74 8.89 -19.57
N GLN A 263 4.27 8.22 -18.52
CA GLN A 263 5.08 8.00 -17.31
C GLN A 263 6.30 7.10 -17.56
N VAL A 264 6.17 6.05 -18.38
CA VAL A 264 7.33 5.22 -18.76
C VAL A 264 8.38 6.03 -19.52
N ASN A 265 7.97 6.89 -20.46
CA ASN A 265 8.90 7.78 -21.16
C ASN A 265 9.63 8.73 -20.21
N LEU A 266 8.94 9.28 -19.21
CA LEU A 266 9.55 10.14 -18.18
C LEU A 266 10.52 9.37 -17.29
N ALA A 267 10.21 8.12 -16.95
CA ALA A 267 11.14 7.24 -16.23
C ALA A 267 12.43 7.00 -17.05
N MET A 268 12.30 6.68 -18.34
CA MET A 268 13.43 6.51 -19.25
C MET A 268 14.25 7.79 -19.41
N GLU A 269 13.60 8.96 -19.50
CA GLU A 269 14.31 10.25 -19.57
C GLU A 269 15.17 10.47 -18.32
N ALA A 270 14.64 10.16 -17.13
CA ALA A 270 15.39 10.27 -15.88
C ALA A 270 16.59 9.30 -15.87
N LEU A 271 16.40 8.03 -16.25
CA LEU A 271 17.49 7.05 -16.34
C LEU A 271 18.58 7.46 -17.35
N HIS A 272 18.20 8.02 -18.50
CA HIS A 272 19.17 8.55 -19.48
C HIS A 272 19.98 9.71 -18.89
N LYS A 273 19.35 10.65 -18.17
CA LYS A 273 20.08 11.73 -17.47
C LYS A 273 21.07 11.17 -16.45
N ARG A 274 20.70 10.11 -15.72
CA ARG A 274 21.63 9.43 -14.80
C ARG A 274 22.86 8.88 -15.53
N ILE A 275 22.67 8.22 -16.67
CA ILE A 275 23.80 7.74 -17.50
C ILE A 275 24.67 8.90 -17.96
N GLU A 276 24.07 10.01 -18.40
CA GLU A 276 24.81 11.20 -18.83
C GLU A 276 25.65 11.82 -17.69
N GLU A 277 25.16 11.80 -16.45
CA GLU A 277 25.92 12.24 -15.28
C GLU A 277 27.09 11.30 -14.95
N LEU A 278 26.89 10.00 -15.11
CA LEU A 278 27.90 8.97 -14.83
C LEU A 278 29.03 8.94 -15.87
N LEU A 279 28.69 9.22 -17.13
CA LEU A 279 29.65 9.20 -18.23
C LEU A 279 30.31 10.57 -18.39
N PRO A 280 31.64 10.70 -18.25
CA PRO A 280 32.29 11.99 -18.41
C PRO A 280 32.09 12.54 -19.84
N PRO A 281 31.88 13.85 -20.02
CA PRO A 281 31.69 14.45 -21.33
C PRO A 281 32.97 14.25 -22.15
N SER A 282 32.92 13.33 -23.10
CA SER A 282 33.98 12.90 -24.04
C SER A 282 35.24 13.78 -24.01
N SER A 283 36.06 13.60 -22.96
CA SER A 283 37.32 14.31 -22.84
C SER A 283 38.38 13.45 -23.52
N LYS A 284 39.28 14.11 -24.24
CA LYS A 284 40.26 13.49 -25.17
C LYS A 284 41.37 12.68 -24.48
N GLY A 285 41.06 11.99 -23.38
CA GLY A 285 41.92 11.04 -22.70
C GLY A 285 41.05 9.89 -22.21
N LYS A 286 41.31 8.67 -22.70
CA LYS A 286 40.69 7.44 -22.20
C LYS A 286 41.25 7.14 -20.80
N GLU A 287 40.79 7.86 -19.78
CA GLU A 287 40.84 7.29 -18.44
C GLU A 287 39.79 6.18 -18.38
N PRO A 288 40.17 4.95 -17.96
CA PRO A 288 39.20 3.88 -17.81
C PRO A 288 38.19 4.28 -16.72
N LEU A 289 36.90 4.05 -16.99
CA LEU A 289 35.85 4.22 -15.98
C LEU A 289 36.10 3.26 -14.80
N SER A 290 35.61 3.62 -13.62
CA SER A 290 35.64 2.68 -12.49
C SER A 290 34.71 1.50 -12.80
N LYS A 291 35.05 0.31 -12.30
CA LYS A 291 34.21 -0.89 -12.45
C LYS A 291 32.81 -0.69 -11.85
N GLU A 292 32.70 0.14 -10.81
CA GLU A 292 31.43 0.50 -10.17
C GLU A 292 30.52 1.30 -11.12
N ILE A 293 31.07 2.31 -11.80
CA ILE A 293 30.30 3.10 -12.78
C ILE A 293 29.91 2.23 -13.98
N GLU A 294 30.82 1.37 -14.46
CA GLU A 294 30.48 0.43 -15.54
C GLU A 294 29.35 -0.52 -15.12
N LYS A 295 29.37 -1.03 -13.88
CA LYS A 295 28.30 -1.89 -13.34
C LYS A 295 26.97 -1.13 -13.29
N GLU A 296 26.95 0.06 -12.69
CA GLU A 296 25.74 0.88 -12.58
C GLU A 296 25.15 1.23 -13.95
N VAL A 297 25.99 1.64 -14.91
CA VAL A 297 25.52 1.95 -16.27
C VAL A 297 24.93 0.72 -16.95
N ASN A 298 25.52 -0.46 -16.78
CA ASN A 298 24.98 -1.70 -17.34
C ASN A 298 23.63 -2.08 -16.69
N GLU A 299 23.48 -1.90 -15.38
CA GLU A 299 22.21 -2.11 -14.67
C GLU A 299 21.13 -1.17 -15.21
N ILE A 300 21.42 0.13 -15.34
CA ILE A 300 20.48 1.12 -15.88
C ILE A 300 20.12 0.80 -17.35
N GLN A 301 21.08 0.35 -18.16
CA GLN A 301 20.81 -0.09 -19.53
C GLN A 301 19.90 -1.32 -19.60
N GLY A 302 20.04 -2.26 -18.64
CA GLY A 302 19.12 -3.38 -18.49
C GLY A 302 17.69 -2.90 -18.24
N PHE A 303 17.51 -2.01 -17.25
CA PHE A 303 16.20 -1.44 -16.95
C PHE A 303 15.61 -0.66 -18.13
N LEU A 304 16.41 0.11 -18.87
CA LEU A 304 15.94 0.81 -20.07
C LEU A 304 15.42 -0.15 -21.15
N ALA A 305 16.07 -1.30 -21.34
CA ALA A 305 15.60 -2.31 -22.28
C ALA A 305 14.25 -2.92 -21.86
N ASP A 306 14.04 -3.15 -20.56
CA ASP A 306 12.76 -3.63 -20.04
C ASP A 306 11.64 -2.59 -20.21
N LEU A 307 11.96 -1.30 -19.98
CA LEU A 307 11.01 -0.20 -20.20
C LEU A 307 10.68 0.00 -21.69
N ASP A 308 11.65 -0.21 -22.60
CA ASP A 308 11.41 -0.20 -24.04
C ASP A 308 10.41 -1.30 -24.46
N LEU A 309 10.55 -2.51 -23.92
CA LEU A 309 9.61 -3.60 -24.17
C LEU A 309 8.21 -3.25 -23.66
N LYS A 310 8.13 -2.70 -22.44
CA LYS A 310 6.87 -2.25 -21.86
C LYS A 310 6.17 -1.17 -22.70
N LEU A 311 6.93 -0.21 -23.25
CA LEU A 311 6.37 0.78 -24.17
C LEU A 311 5.81 0.13 -25.44
N VAL A 312 6.46 -0.89 -25.99
CA VAL A 312 5.94 -1.60 -27.17
C VAL A 312 4.61 -2.29 -26.84
N ASP A 313 4.51 -2.92 -25.69
CA ASP A 313 3.29 -3.60 -25.24
C ASP A 313 2.13 -2.61 -25.04
N LEU A 314 2.37 -1.51 -24.31
CA LEU A 314 1.37 -0.45 -24.09
C LEU A 314 0.91 0.19 -25.41
N ASN A 315 1.84 0.52 -26.32
CA ASN A 315 1.47 1.06 -27.63
C ASN A 315 0.63 0.07 -28.46
N THR A 316 0.91 -1.22 -28.35
CA THR A 316 0.12 -2.26 -29.03
C THR A 316 -1.30 -2.34 -28.46
N LEU A 317 -1.49 -2.11 -27.14
CA LEU A 317 -2.81 -2.02 -26.53
C LEU A 317 -3.59 -0.80 -27.04
N ILE A 318 -2.94 0.38 -27.07
CA ILE A 318 -3.53 1.63 -27.59
C ILE A 318 -3.98 1.46 -29.06
N GLU A 319 -3.16 0.82 -29.91
CA GLU A 319 -3.52 0.54 -31.30
C GLU A 319 -4.78 -0.35 -31.40
N LYS A 320 -4.89 -1.38 -30.56
CA LYS A 320 -6.07 -2.26 -30.54
C LYS A 320 -7.34 -1.53 -30.07
N GLU A 321 -7.23 -0.67 -29.05
CA GLU A 321 -8.34 0.14 -28.55
C GLU A 321 -8.87 1.08 -29.63
N THR A 322 -7.96 1.80 -30.30
CA THR A 322 -8.31 2.74 -31.36
C THR A 322 -8.90 2.05 -32.60
N GLU A 323 -8.44 0.85 -32.96
CA GLU A 323 -9.07 0.03 -34.00
C GLU A 323 -10.46 -0.49 -33.59
N GLY A 324 -10.61 -0.94 -32.34
CA GLY A 324 -11.90 -1.38 -31.78
C GLY A 324 -12.95 -0.27 -31.80
N GLU A 325 -12.56 0.94 -31.41
CA GLU A 325 -13.45 2.11 -31.39
C GLU A 325 -13.83 2.57 -32.81
N GLN A 326 -12.92 2.46 -33.78
CA GLN A 326 -13.23 2.68 -35.20
C GLN A 326 -14.22 1.65 -35.76
N ILE A 327 -14.17 0.39 -35.33
CA ILE A 327 -15.12 -0.66 -35.75
C ILE A 327 -16.51 -0.43 -35.14
N VAL A 328 -16.59 0.00 -33.88
CA VAL A 328 -17.87 0.32 -33.21
C VAL A 328 -18.55 1.53 -33.85
N THR A 329 -17.78 2.57 -34.19
CA THR A 329 -18.31 3.75 -34.89
C THR A 329 -18.66 3.49 -36.36
N ALA A 330 -18.02 2.51 -37.01
CA ALA A 330 -18.30 2.13 -38.40
C ALA A 330 -19.54 1.21 -38.58
N LYS A 331 -20.17 0.70 -37.52
CA LYS A 331 -21.35 -0.18 -37.60
C LYS A 331 -22.67 0.59 -37.78
N ALA A 332 -22.84 1.11 -39.00
CA ALA A 332 -24.06 1.44 -39.76
C ALA A 332 -25.12 2.42 -39.19
N PRO A 333 -25.55 3.44 -39.98
CA PRO A 333 -26.79 4.15 -39.73
C PRO A 333 -27.97 3.20 -39.98
N ALA A 334 -28.88 3.09 -38.99
CA ALA A 334 -30.13 2.35 -39.12
C ALA A 334 -30.87 2.83 -40.38
N GLN A 335 -30.93 1.98 -41.41
CA GLN A 335 -31.76 2.25 -42.58
C GLN A 335 -33.22 2.18 -42.14
N ASP A 336 -33.89 3.33 -42.21
CA ASP A 336 -35.31 3.48 -41.91
C ASP A 336 -36.16 2.62 -42.87
N ILE A 337 -36.63 1.48 -42.36
CA ILE A 337 -37.50 0.54 -43.07
C ILE A 337 -38.97 1.00 -43.13
N SER A 338 -39.27 2.27 -42.81
CA SER A 338 -40.61 2.88 -42.91
C SER A 338 -41.26 2.76 -44.32
N SER A 339 -40.48 2.48 -45.35
CA SER A 339 -40.97 2.27 -46.72
C SER A 339 -41.46 0.84 -47.05
N LEU A 340 -41.34 -0.14 -46.14
CA LEU A 340 -41.70 -1.55 -46.40
C LEU A 340 -43.15 -1.93 -46.08
N VAL A 341 -43.98 -1.02 -45.54
CA VAL A 341 -45.43 -1.27 -45.37
C VAL A 341 -46.18 -0.92 -46.66
N LYS A 342 -46.15 -1.84 -47.63
CA LYS A 342 -47.08 -1.83 -48.78
C LYS A 342 -48.52 -1.97 -48.25
N LYS A 343 -49.29 -0.87 -48.29
CA LYS A 343 -50.76 -0.89 -48.15
C LYS A 343 -51.36 -1.88 -49.14
N ARG A 344 -51.81 -3.03 -48.63
CA ARG A 344 -52.73 -3.93 -49.34
C ARG A 344 -54.03 -3.16 -49.56
N LYS A 345 -54.41 -2.96 -50.83
CA LYS A 345 -55.77 -2.59 -51.23
C LYS A 345 -56.73 -3.67 -50.69
N THR A 346 -57.69 -3.28 -49.88
CA THR A 346 -58.91 -4.07 -49.67
C THR A 346 -60.04 -3.36 -50.40
N GLU A 347 -60.64 -4.10 -51.32
CA GLU A 347 -61.77 -3.71 -52.16
C GLU A 347 -63.04 -3.51 -51.34
N ASP A 348 -63.88 -2.60 -51.84
CA ASP A 348 -65.25 -2.35 -51.42
C ASP A 348 -66.13 -3.61 -51.55
N THR A 349 -66.86 -3.93 -50.47
CA THR A 349 -68.20 -4.52 -50.60
C THR A 349 -69.14 -3.82 -49.62
N ALA A 350 -70.08 -3.06 -50.19
CA ALA A 350 -71.24 -2.53 -49.50
C ALA A 350 -72.22 -3.65 -49.13
N GLN A 351 -72.82 -3.61 -47.93
CA GLN A 351 -74.25 -3.37 -47.74
C GLN A 351 -74.74 -3.69 -46.31
N ASP A 352 -75.40 -2.67 -45.74
CA ASP A 352 -76.71 -2.70 -45.07
C ASP A 352 -76.86 -2.84 -43.54
N SER A 353 -77.71 -1.92 -43.06
CA SER A 353 -78.65 -2.01 -41.95
C SER A 353 -78.23 -1.62 -40.51
N LYS A 354 -78.63 -0.38 -40.17
CA LYS A 354 -79.60 -0.02 -39.09
C LYS A 354 -79.22 -0.24 -37.61
N LYS A 355 -79.31 0.90 -36.89
CA LYS A 355 -80.02 1.20 -35.61
C LYS A 355 -79.14 1.69 -34.43
N ILE A 356 -79.35 2.95 -34.00
CA ILE A 356 -79.98 3.38 -32.71
C ILE A 356 -78.96 3.36 -31.52
N LYS A 357 -78.75 4.38 -30.68
CA LYS A 357 -79.66 5.33 -30.01
C LYS A 357 -78.85 6.51 -29.40
N LYS A 358 -79.49 7.68 -29.43
CA LYS A 358 -79.42 8.86 -28.54
C LYS A 358 -78.11 9.61 -28.37
#